data_AF-A0A7K4GTC1-F1
#
_entry.id   AF-A0A7K4GTC1-F1
#
_cell.length_a   1.000
_cell.length_b   1.000
_cell.length_c   1.000
_cell.angle_alpha   90.00
_cell.angle_beta   90.00
_cell.angle_gamma   90.00
#
_symmetry.space_group_name_H-M   'P 1'
#
loop_
_entity.id
_entity.type
_entity.pdbx_description
1 polymer ?
#
loop_
_entity_poly.entity_id
_entity_poly.type
_entity_poly.pdbx_seq_one_letter_code
_entity_poly.pdbx_strand_id
1 'polypeptide(L)'
;MTSEKPTRRTLQERVEAIFKFIDTQKNVFPKSRLKDIGINPKAAEKWLKIIDYIQNQPKIRLIQTEHNTFIEKVEGKYQALMRKMVLDDTLSFEQRLQHVTDYLKSLYSRERVTESKRATP
;
A
#
# COMPACT_ATOMS: atom_id res chain seq x y z
N MET A 1 9.77 -0.50 -39.96
CA MET A 1 9.52 0.23 -38.70
C MET A 1 8.03 0.18 -38.41
N THR A 2 7.57 -0.85 -37.72
CA THR A 2 6.16 -1.01 -37.36
C THR A 2 5.82 -0.07 -36.22
N SER A 3 5.07 0.98 -36.54
CA SER A 3 4.42 1.86 -35.57
C SER A 3 3.40 1.04 -34.79
N GLU A 4 3.81 0.47 -33.66
CA GLU A 4 2.88 -0.02 -32.65
C GLU A 4 2.06 1.18 -32.14
N LYS A 5 0.79 1.24 -32.54
CA LYS A 5 -0.17 2.18 -31.96
C LYS A 5 -0.16 1.95 -30.45
N PRO A 6 -0.07 3.00 -29.61
CA PRO A 6 0.00 2.82 -28.17
C PRO A 6 -1.31 2.19 -27.69
N THR A 7 -1.28 0.89 -27.40
CA THR A 7 -2.40 0.16 -26.83
C THR A 7 -2.83 0.91 -25.58
N ARG A 8 -4.12 1.26 -25.51
CA ARG A 8 -4.66 2.06 -24.40
C ARG A 8 -4.53 1.23 -23.12
N ARG A 9 -3.54 1.56 -22.29
CA ARG A 9 -3.28 0.83 -21.04
C ARG A 9 -4.55 0.74 -20.19
N THR A 10 -4.80 -0.44 -19.64
CA THR A 10 -5.83 -0.69 -18.63
C THR A 10 -5.52 0.11 -17.35
N LEU A 11 -6.50 0.21 -16.45
CA LEU A 11 -6.30 0.90 -15.18
C LEU A 11 -5.21 0.21 -14.34
N GLN A 12 -5.18 -1.12 -14.34
CA GLN A 12 -4.18 -1.92 -13.63
C GLN A 12 -2.78 -1.70 -14.21
N GLU A 13 -2.62 -1.80 -15.53
CA GLU A 13 -1.33 -1.56 -16.21
C GLU A 13 -0.78 -0.15 -15.95
N ARG A 14 -1.66 0.85 -15.79
CA ARG A 14 -1.24 2.21 -15.42
C ARG A 14 -0.71 2.26 -13.99
N VAL A 15 -1.38 1.62 -13.05
CA VAL A 15 -0.93 1.57 -11.64
C VAL A 15 0.42 0.86 -11.55
N GLU A 16 0.57 -0.28 -12.22
CA GLU A 16 1.84 -1.00 -12.26
C GLU A 16 2.97 -0.16 -12.87
N ALA A 17 2.70 0.58 -13.96
CA ALA A 17 3.68 1.47 -14.55
C ALA A 17 4.09 2.61 -13.60
N ILE A 18 3.16 3.15 -12.80
CA ILE A 18 3.46 4.18 -11.80
C ILE A 18 4.43 3.64 -10.76
N PHE A 19 4.13 2.49 -10.15
CA PHE A 19 4.96 1.92 -9.09
C PHE A 19 6.33 1.47 -9.62
N LYS A 20 6.37 0.78 -10.78
CA LYS A 20 7.65 0.45 -11.43
C LYS A 20 8.49 1.69 -11.69
N PHE A 21 7.87 2.79 -12.13
CA PHE A 21 8.58 4.04 -12.32
C PHE A 21 9.12 4.61 -11.02
N ILE A 22 8.30 4.68 -9.96
CA ILE A 22 8.72 5.15 -8.63
C ILE A 22 9.93 4.35 -8.13
N ASP A 23 9.91 3.01 -8.24
CA ASP A 23 10.99 2.13 -7.78
C ASP A 23 12.33 2.39 -8.51
N THR A 24 12.30 2.87 -9.75
CA THR A 24 13.52 3.25 -10.47
C THR A 24 14.13 4.58 -10.01
N GLN A 25 13.38 5.41 -9.27
CA GLN A 25 13.85 6.72 -8.83
C GLN A 25 14.58 6.60 -7.49
N LYS A 26 15.89 6.91 -7.48
CA LYS A 26 16.72 6.81 -6.26
C LYS A 26 16.41 7.87 -5.19
N ASN A 27 15.88 9.03 -5.61
CA ASN A 27 15.65 10.20 -4.76
C ASN A 27 14.28 10.81 -5.05
N VAL A 28 13.85 11.75 -4.19
CA VAL A 28 12.67 12.58 -4.41
C VAL A 28 12.72 13.21 -5.81
N PHE A 29 11.61 13.14 -6.53
CA PHE A 29 11.53 13.59 -7.92
C PHE A 29 10.21 14.33 -8.20
N PRO A 30 10.17 15.25 -9.17
CA PRO A 30 8.97 16.00 -9.47
C PRO A 30 7.95 15.12 -10.20
N LYS A 31 6.67 15.27 -9.86
CA LYS A 31 5.54 14.56 -10.51
C LYS A 31 5.50 14.69 -12.03
N SER A 32 6.12 15.73 -12.59
CA SER A 32 6.23 15.94 -14.04
C SER A 32 6.95 14.79 -14.75
N ARG A 33 7.83 14.05 -14.06
CA ARG A 33 8.52 12.87 -14.63
C ARG A 33 7.59 11.71 -14.94
N LEU A 34 6.38 11.67 -14.36
CA LEU A 34 5.39 10.65 -14.73
C LEU A 34 4.90 10.80 -16.18
N LYS A 35 5.23 11.90 -16.87
CA LYS A 35 5.07 12.02 -18.33
C LYS A 35 5.89 10.98 -19.10
N ASP A 36 7.04 10.55 -18.57
CA ASP A 36 7.94 9.60 -19.23
C ASP A 36 7.28 8.22 -19.38
N ILE A 37 6.32 7.90 -18.52
CA ILE A 37 5.47 6.70 -18.61
C ILE A 37 4.09 6.99 -19.25
N GLY A 38 3.92 8.14 -19.89
CA GLY A 38 2.71 8.51 -20.63
C GLY A 38 1.55 9.01 -19.77
N ILE A 39 1.80 9.48 -18.53
CA ILE A 39 0.76 9.99 -17.64
C ILE A 39 0.75 11.53 -17.69
N ASN A 40 -0.41 12.11 -18.01
CA ASN A 40 -0.53 13.57 -18.03
C ASN A 40 -0.42 14.15 -16.60
N PRO A 41 0.02 15.41 -16.42
CA PRO A 41 0.22 16.02 -15.09
C PRO A 41 -1.02 16.05 -14.17
N LYS A 42 -2.20 16.34 -14.73
CA LYS A 42 -3.47 16.37 -13.99
C LYS A 42 -3.89 14.96 -13.54
N ALA A 43 -3.63 13.95 -14.37
CA ALA A 43 -3.86 12.55 -14.03
C ALA A 43 -2.85 12.04 -13.00
N ALA A 44 -1.58 12.42 -13.14
CA ALA A 44 -0.51 12.12 -12.19
C ALA A 44 -0.87 12.63 -10.79
N GLU A 45 -1.30 13.90 -10.67
CA GLU A 45 -1.74 14.47 -9.40
C GLU A 45 -2.86 13.65 -8.74
N LYS A 46 -3.88 13.27 -9.52
CA LYS A 46 -5.00 12.47 -9.01
C LYS A 46 -4.53 11.09 -8.52
N TRP A 47 -3.71 10.42 -9.31
CA TRP A 47 -3.15 9.11 -8.94
C TRP A 47 -2.32 9.18 -7.67
N LEU A 48 -1.43 10.16 -7.56
CA LEU A 48 -0.59 10.35 -6.39
C LEU A 48 -1.43 10.61 -5.13
N LYS A 49 -2.50 11.42 -5.22
CA LYS A 49 -3.45 11.63 -4.10
C LYS A 49 -4.20 10.35 -3.70
N ILE A 50 -4.59 9.53 -4.68
CA ILE A 50 -5.24 8.24 -4.39
C ILE A 50 -4.25 7.30 -3.71
N ILE A 51 -3.02 7.21 -4.21
CA ILE A 51 -1.97 6.38 -3.62
C ILE A 51 -1.68 6.81 -2.18
N ASP A 52 -1.48 8.11 -1.95
CA ASP A 52 -1.26 8.68 -0.62
C ASP A 52 -2.42 8.38 0.34
N TYR A 53 -3.67 8.53 -0.13
CA TYR A 53 -4.84 8.15 0.66
C TYR A 53 -4.83 6.66 1.03
N ILE A 54 -4.53 5.77 0.08
CA ILE A 54 -4.49 4.30 0.27
C ILE A 54 -3.37 3.91 1.24
N GLN A 55 -2.17 4.49 1.12
CA GLN A 55 -1.03 4.22 2.02
C GLN A 55 -1.34 4.53 3.48
N ASN A 56 -2.25 5.48 3.71
CA ASN A 56 -2.71 5.90 5.02
C ASN A 56 -3.89 5.08 5.59
N GLN A 57 -4.41 4.10 4.84
CA GLN A 57 -5.48 3.19 5.29
C GLN A 57 -4.91 1.90 5.93
N PRO A 58 -5.72 1.22 6.77
CA PRO A 58 -5.40 -0.13 7.24
C PRO A 58 -5.24 -1.10 6.07
N LYS A 59 -4.31 -2.06 6.20
CA LYS A 59 -4.14 -3.10 5.17
C LYS A 59 -5.39 -3.97 5.05
N ILE A 60 -5.73 -4.28 3.81
CA ILE A 60 -6.78 -5.24 3.45
C ILE A 60 -6.20 -6.37 2.61
N ARG A 61 -6.89 -7.50 2.60
CA ARG A 61 -6.67 -8.62 1.69
C ARG A 61 -7.97 -8.89 0.94
N LEU A 62 -7.86 -9.10 -0.36
CA LEU A 62 -8.98 -9.54 -1.18
C LEU A 62 -8.96 -11.07 -1.25
N ILE A 63 -10.10 -11.70 -0.96
CA ILE A 63 -10.28 -13.15 -1.07
C ILE A 63 -11.28 -13.37 -2.20
N GLN A 64 -10.79 -13.86 -3.34
CA GLN A 64 -11.61 -14.11 -4.53
C GLN A 64 -12.03 -15.59 -4.56
N THR A 65 -13.31 -15.83 -4.79
CA THR A 65 -13.86 -17.14 -5.15
C THR A 65 -14.43 -17.05 -6.56
N GLU A 66 -14.90 -18.17 -7.13
CA GLU A 66 -15.45 -18.20 -8.50
C GLU A 66 -16.60 -17.21 -8.72
N HIS A 67 -17.37 -16.89 -7.68
CA HIS A 67 -18.56 -16.05 -7.77
C HIS A 67 -18.51 -14.79 -6.92
N ASN A 68 -17.60 -14.70 -5.94
CA ASN A 68 -17.60 -13.63 -4.95
C ASN A 68 -16.21 -13.06 -4.71
N THR A 69 -16.17 -11.80 -4.29
CA THR A 69 -14.95 -11.16 -3.78
C THR A 69 -15.22 -10.67 -2.37
N PHE A 70 -14.49 -11.21 -1.40
CA PHE A 70 -14.55 -10.79 -0.01
C PHE A 70 -13.39 -9.86 0.33
N ILE A 71 -13.63 -8.95 1.28
CA ILE A 71 -12.62 -8.02 1.79
C ILE A 71 -12.32 -8.39 3.23
N GLU A 72 -11.09 -8.82 3.50
CA GLU A 72 -10.59 -9.08 4.83
C GLU A 72 -9.75 -7.91 5.34
N LYS A 73 -10.08 -7.37 6.52
CA LYS A 73 -9.21 -6.40 7.21
C LYS A 73 -8.08 -7.15 7.92
N VAL A 74 -6.91 -7.20 7.30
CA VAL A 74 -5.73 -7.86 7.89
C VAL A 74 -5.12 -7.03 9.02
N GLU A 75 -5.40 -5.73 9.06
CA GLU A 75 -4.86 -4.80 10.05
C GLU A 75 -5.98 -4.08 10.82
N GLY A 76 -5.85 -4.02 12.14
CA GLY A 76 -6.74 -3.27 13.03
C GLY A 76 -6.34 -1.81 13.17
N LYS A 77 -7.21 -0.99 13.78
CA LYS A 77 -6.96 0.45 13.99
C LYS A 77 -5.67 0.72 14.80
N TYR A 78 -5.44 -0.06 15.86
CA TYR A 78 -4.23 0.05 16.69
C TYR A 78 -2.96 -0.26 15.90
N GLN A 79 -2.98 -1.34 15.11
CA GLN A 79 -1.86 -1.74 14.24
C GLN A 79 -1.55 -0.66 13.20
N ALA A 80 -2.58 -0.11 12.54
CA ALA A 80 -2.42 0.98 11.59
C ALA A 80 -1.83 2.24 12.26
N LEU A 81 -2.23 2.56 13.50
CA LEU A 81 -1.66 3.67 14.28
C LEU A 81 -0.18 3.44 14.58
N MET A 82 0.19 2.26 15.11
CA MET A 82 1.59 1.95 15.41
C MET A 82 2.47 2.06 14.16
N ARG A 83 2.01 1.54 13.01
CA ARG A 83 2.73 1.68 11.74
C ARG A 83 2.95 3.15 11.33
N LYS A 84 1.97 4.02 11.57
CA LYS A 84 2.12 5.46 11.32
C LYS A 84 3.20 6.07 12.21
N MET A 85 3.20 5.73 13.50
CA MET A 85 4.20 6.21 14.45
C MET A 85 5.61 5.72 14.12
N VAL A 86 5.76 4.52 13.56
CA VAL A 86 7.08 4.00 13.12
C VAL A 86 7.71 4.87 12.03
N LEU A 87 6.90 5.52 11.19
CA LEU A 87 7.37 6.39 10.11
C LEU A 87 7.39 7.87 10.50
N ASP A 88 7.06 8.20 11.75
CA ASP A 88 7.02 9.57 12.23
C ASP A 88 8.42 10.04 12.63
N ASP A 89 9.04 10.85 11.78
CA ASP A 89 10.39 11.39 11.99
C ASP A 89 10.46 12.44 13.13
N THR A 90 9.31 12.85 13.70
CA THR A 90 9.30 13.68 14.91
C THR A 90 9.57 12.88 16.19
N LEU A 91 9.45 11.55 16.12
CA LEU A 91 9.73 10.64 17.23
C LEU A 91 11.20 10.20 17.24
N SER A 92 11.73 9.94 18.44
CA SER A 92 13.08 9.38 18.60
C SER A 92 13.15 7.98 17.96
N PHE A 93 14.35 7.53 17.61
CA PHE A 93 14.54 6.19 17.06
C PHE A 93 14.05 5.11 18.05
N GLU A 94 14.31 5.29 19.35
CA GLU A 94 13.87 4.40 20.42
C GLU A 94 12.34 4.33 20.51
N GLN A 95 11.65 5.47 20.40
CA GLN A 95 10.20 5.52 20.38
C GLN A 95 9.63 4.79 19.16
N ARG A 96 10.21 5.01 17.97
CA ARG A 96 9.82 4.30 16.74
C ARG A 96 10.04 2.80 16.87
N LEU A 97 11.17 2.36 17.44
CA LEU A 97 11.47 0.95 17.69
C LEU A 97 10.46 0.31 18.66
N GLN A 98 10.04 1.05 19.68
CA GLN A 98 8.98 0.60 20.59
C GLN A 98 7.66 0.38 19.83
N HIS A 99 7.27 1.32 18.95
CA HIS A 99 6.06 1.16 18.14
C HIS A 99 6.14 -0.02 17.15
N VAL A 100 7.31 -0.32 16.59
CA VAL A 100 7.51 -1.56 15.80
C VAL A 100 7.28 -2.79 16.67
N THR A 101 7.85 -2.80 17.87
CA THR A 101 7.72 -3.91 18.81
C THR A 101 6.26 -4.14 19.22
N ASP A 102 5.54 -3.06 19.51
CA ASP A 102 4.12 -3.11 19.89
C ASP A 102 3.23 -3.55 18.72
N TYR A 103 3.57 -3.11 17.49
CA TYR A 103 2.92 -3.59 16.28
C TYR A 103 3.04 -5.11 16.16
N LEU A 104 4.26 -5.66 16.26
CA LEU A 104 4.51 -7.10 16.15
C LEU A 104 3.83 -7.90 17.27
N LYS A 105 3.90 -7.43 18.52
CA LYS A 105 3.20 -8.05 19.66
C LYS A 105 1.69 -8.12 19.40
N SER A 106 1.10 -7.04 18.90
CA SER A 106 -0.33 -6.99 18.61
C SER A 106 -0.75 -7.93 17.47
N LEU A 107 0.10 -8.11 16.46
CA LEU A 107 -0.12 -9.09 15.39
C LEU A 107 -0.10 -10.51 15.96
N TYR A 108 0.94 -10.84 16.73
CA TYR A 108 1.10 -12.15 17.36
C TYR A 108 -0.12 -12.51 18.24
N SER A 109 -0.55 -11.59 19.11
CA SER A 109 -1.73 -11.82 19.96
C SER A 109 -2.99 -12.07 19.13
N ARG A 110 -3.17 -11.35 18.03
CA ARG A 110 -4.32 -11.53 17.14
C ARG A 110 -4.29 -12.90 16.46
N GLU A 111 -3.15 -13.29 15.90
CA GLU A 111 -2.97 -14.59 15.24
C GLU A 111 -3.26 -15.74 16.20
N ARG A 112 -2.72 -15.69 17.42
CA ARG A 112 -2.99 -16.71 18.46
C ARG A 112 -4.46 -16.81 18.82
N VAL A 113 -5.16 -15.69 18.99
CA VAL A 113 -6.60 -15.68 19.25
C VAL A 113 -7.37 -16.27 18.07
N THR A 114 -6.97 -15.97 16.84
CA THR A 114 -7.59 -16.55 15.64
C THR A 114 -7.35 -18.05 15.52
N GLU A 115 -6.15 -18.55 15.82
CA GLU A 115 -5.84 -19.98 15.87
C GLU A 115 -6.67 -20.69 16.93
N SER A 116 -6.76 -20.15 18.14
CA SER A 116 -7.60 -20.71 19.21
C SER A 116 -9.07 -20.79 18.80
N LYS A 117 -9.60 -19.80 18.08
CA LYS A 117 -10.99 -19.83 17.57
C LYS A 117 -11.22 -20.82 16.43
N ARG A 118 -10.19 -21.21 15.69
CA ARG A 118 -10.28 -22.26 14.66
C ARG A 118 -10.16 -23.67 15.24
N ALA A 119 -9.58 -23.80 16.43
CA ALA A 119 -9.35 -25.07 17.10
C ALA A 119 -10.52 -25.54 17.98
N THR A 120 -11.48 -24.66 18.30
CA THR A 120 -12.73 -25.05 18.97
C THR A 120 -13.82 -25.32 17.93
N PRO A 121 -14.34 -26.56 17.83
CA PRO A 121 -15.41 -26.92 16.90
C PRO A 121 -16.77 -26.31 17.26
#